data_AF-M3IIB2-F1
#
_entry.id   AF-M3IIB2-F1
#
_cell.length_a   1.000
_cell.length_b   1.000
_cell.length_c   1.000
_cell.angle_alpha   90.00
_cell.angle_beta   90.00
_cell.angle_gamma   90.00
#
_symmetry.space_group_name_H-M   'P 1'
#
loop_
_entity.id
_entity.type
_entity.pdbx_description
1 polymer ?
#
loop_
_entity_poly.entity_id
_entity_poly.type
_entity_poly.pdbx_seq_one_letter_code
_entity_poly.pdbx_strand_id
1 'polypeptide(L)'
;MTNLAYHKREISVFGGAQLRPNIHIDDMVDAYLVLLRAPKEEVAGEIFNAGYLNFTVSEIANMVKEVVGEDVKLVTTPTNDNRSYHISSDKIFNKLGFRANRSIKLAAEDLKKAFDSGLLPNSLTDEKYFNIKRMQSISLR
;
A
#
# COMPACT_ATOMS: atom_id res chain seq x y z
N MET A 1 2.51 7.38 -2.02
CA MET A 1 2.06 8.27 -3.13
C MET A 1 1.04 9.28 -2.66
N THR A 2 -0.08 8.87 -2.03
CA THR A 2 -1.17 9.75 -1.59
C THR A 2 -0.72 10.92 -0.70
N ASN A 3 0.20 10.69 0.24
CA ASN A 3 0.77 11.75 1.08
C ASN A 3 1.41 12.88 0.23
N LEU A 4 2.23 12.54 -0.77
CA LEU A 4 2.83 13.54 -1.68
C LEU A 4 1.76 14.22 -2.54
N ALA A 5 0.85 13.43 -3.12
CA ALA A 5 -0.25 13.95 -3.93
C ALA A 5 -1.07 15.01 -3.19
N TYR A 6 -1.45 14.70 -1.95
CA TYR A 6 -2.29 15.56 -1.12
C TYR A 6 -1.57 16.87 -0.75
N HIS A 7 -0.36 16.77 -0.19
CA HIS A 7 0.33 17.93 0.38
C HIS A 7 1.14 18.75 -0.64
N LYS A 8 1.61 18.15 -1.74
CA LYS A 8 2.48 18.82 -2.72
C LYS A 8 1.83 19.03 -4.08
N ARG A 9 0.65 18.45 -4.32
CA ARG A 9 0.02 18.37 -5.66
C ARG A 9 0.97 17.75 -6.71
N GLU A 10 1.86 16.86 -6.28
CA GLU A 10 2.81 16.19 -7.15
C GLU A 10 3.10 14.76 -6.64
N ILE A 11 3.22 13.80 -7.55
CA ILE A 11 3.68 12.44 -7.26
C ILE A 11 4.94 12.17 -8.09
N SER A 12 6.05 11.87 -7.40
CA SER A 12 7.25 11.34 -8.05
C SER A 12 7.07 9.84 -8.33
N VAL A 13 7.11 9.46 -9.61
CA VAL A 13 7.00 8.08 -10.09
C VAL A 13 8.38 7.62 -10.54
N PHE A 14 9.04 6.77 -9.75
CA PHE A 14 10.35 6.22 -10.12
C PHE A 14 10.16 4.99 -11.00
N GLY A 15 10.52 5.09 -12.28
CA GLY A 15 10.19 4.09 -13.29
C GLY A 15 8.72 4.19 -13.70
N GLY A 16 7.93 3.15 -13.43
CA GLY A 16 6.51 3.17 -13.73
C GLY A 16 5.96 1.81 -14.10
N ALA A 17 6.68 1.06 -14.94
CA ALA A 17 6.24 -0.23 -15.47
C ALA A 17 6.37 -1.40 -14.47
N GLN A 18 7.06 -1.21 -13.34
CA GLN A 18 7.25 -2.28 -12.37
C GLN A 18 5.91 -2.61 -11.68
N LEU A 19 5.61 -3.89 -11.51
CA LEU A 19 4.42 -4.33 -10.79
C LEU A 19 4.63 -4.27 -9.29
N ARG A 20 3.58 -3.87 -8.57
CA ARG A 20 3.51 -3.86 -7.12
C ARG A 20 2.22 -4.54 -6.68
N PRO A 21 2.30 -5.68 -5.97
CA PRO A 21 1.15 -6.22 -5.30
C PRO A 21 0.86 -5.35 -4.08
N ASN A 22 -0.37 -4.87 -3.97
CA ASN A 22 -0.83 -4.07 -2.84
C ASN A 22 -1.99 -4.77 -2.16
N ILE A 23 -2.18 -4.46 -0.88
CA ILE A 23 -3.32 -4.92 -0.09
C ILE A 23 -3.73 -3.78 0.83
N HIS A 24 -5.04 -3.59 0.98
CA HIS A 24 -5.55 -2.64 1.97
C HIS A 24 -5.24 -3.16 3.38
N ILE A 25 -4.98 -2.27 4.34
CA ILE A 25 -4.65 -2.70 5.71
C ILE A 25 -5.75 -3.55 6.34
N ASP A 26 -7.02 -3.17 6.14
CA ASP A 26 -8.14 -3.96 6.63
C ASP A 26 -8.27 -5.32 5.92
N ASP A 27 -7.93 -5.45 4.63
CA ASP A 27 -7.90 -6.76 3.96
C ASP A 27 -6.79 -7.64 4.57
N MET A 28 -5.68 -7.02 4.99
CA MET A 28 -4.60 -7.74 5.69
C MET A 28 -5.06 -8.21 7.08
N VAL A 29 -5.82 -7.39 7.81
CA VAL A 29 -6.45 -7.79 9.08
C VAL A 29 -7.43 -8.95 8.84
N ASP A 30 -8.27 -8.86 7.83
CA ASP A 30 -9.19 -9.93 7.46
C ASP A 30 -8.45 -11.23 7.10
N ALA A 31 -7.32 -11.15 6.39
CA ALA A 31 -6.47 -12.30 6.10
C ALA A 31 -5.95 -12.96 7.39
N TYR A 32 -5.48 -12.17 8.35
CA TYR A 32 -5.05 -12.70 9.64
C TYR A 32 -6.19 -13.35 10.41
N LEU A 33 -7.38 -12.73 10.42
CA LEU A 33 -8.56 -13.30 11.08
C LEU A 33 -8.99 -14.63 10.45
N VAL A 34 -8.92 -14.75 9.12
CA VAL A 34 -9.18 -16.02 8.42
C VAL A 34 -8.19 -17.09 8.85
N LEU A 35 -6.89 -16.77 8.87
CA LEU A 35 -5.84 -17.73 9.27
C LEU A 35 -5.98 -18.16 10.74
N LEU A 36 -6.30 -17.22 11.64
CA LEU A 36 -6.47 -17.51 13.06
C LEU A 36 -7.72 -18.36 13.36
N ARG A 37 -8.74 -18.30 12.51
CA ARG A 37 -9.99 -19.06 12.66
C ARG A 37 -9.98 -20.39 11.92
N ALA A 38 -9.07 -20.58 10.97
CA ALA A 38 -8.98 -21.80 10.19
C ALA A 38 -8.55 -23.00 11.06
N PRO A 39 -9.04 -24.22 10.76
CA PRO A 39 -8.53 -25.44 11.38
C PRO A 39 -7.02 -25.55 11.20
N LYS A 40 -6.30 -26.01 12.23
CA LYS A 40 -4.84 -26.12 12.21
C LYS A 40 -4.36 -26.95 11.02
N GLU A 41 -5.08 -28.03 10.70
CA GLU A 41 -4.76 -28.99 9.65
C GLU A 41 -4.79 -28.34 8.25
N GLU A 42 -5.56 -27.26 8.07
CA GLU A 42 -5.67 -26.54 6.79
C GLU A 42 -4.54 -25.52 6.57
N VAL A 43 -3.89 -25.06 7.65
CA VAL A 43 -2.92 -23.94 7.61
C VAL A 43 -1.51 -24.29 8.10
N ALA A 44 -1.33 -25.36 8.88
CA ALA A 44 -0.03 -25.73 9.42
C ALA A 44 0.94 -26.13 8.31
N GLY A 45 2.10 -25.45 8.26
CA GLY A 45 3.12 -25.68 7.23
C GLY A 45 2.80 -25.06 5.87
N GLU A 46 1.66 -24.39 5.74
CA GLU A 46 1.24 -23.77 4.48
C GLU A 46 1.76 -22.34 4.35
N ILE A 47 2.14 -21.99 3.12
CA ILE A 47 2.44 -20.61 2.73
C ILE A 47 1.26 -20.07 1.93
N PHE A 48 0.79 -18.87 2.28
CA PHE A 48 -0.29 -18.17 1.60
C PHE A 48 0.16 -16.76 1.21
N ASN A 49 -0.08 -16.38 -0.04
CA ASN A 49 0.00 -14.99 -0.45
C ASN A 49 -1.35 -14.32 -0.15
N ALA A 50 -1.30 -13.10 0.38
CA ALA A 50 -2.46 -12.24 0.53
C ALA A 50 -2.18 -10.90 -0.16
N GLY A 51 -2.89 -10.66 -1.26
CA GLY A 51 -2.83 -9.40 -1.97
C GLY A 51 -3.92 -9.24 -3.01
N TYR A 52 -4.11 -8.00 -3.42
CA TYR A 52 -5.01 -7.58 -4.49
C TYR A 52 -4.28 -7.59 -5.85
N LEU A 53 -4.99 -7.18 -6.90
CA LEU A 53 -4.49 -7.09 -8.27
C LEU A 53 -3.08 -6.49 -8.35
N ASN A 54 -2.30 -7.00 -9.29
CA ASN A 54 -0.93 -6.56 -9.54
C ASN A 54 -0.95 -5.36 -10.49
N PHE A 55 -0.76 -4.16 -9.95
CA PHE A 55 -0.72 -2.93 -10.74
C PHE A 55 0.70 -2.43 -10.93
N THR A 56 0.93 -1.74 -12.03
CA THR A 56 2.15 -0.98 -12.27
C THR A 56 2.21 0.23 -11.33
N VAL A 57 3.41 0.70 -11.00
CA VAL A 57 3.62 1.93 -10.22
C VAL A 57 2.88 3.12 -10.86
N SER A 58 2.87 3.19 -12.20
CA SER A 58 2.14 4.23 -12.94
C SER A 58 0.62 4.13 -12.80
N GLU A 59 0.04 2.93 -12.86
CA GLU A 59 -1.41 2.74 -12.65
C GLU A 59 -1.81 3.15 -11.23
N ILE A 60 -1.01 2.79 -10.23
CA ILE A 60 -1.24 3.21 -8.83
C ILE A 60 -1.20 4.74 -8.72
N ALA A 61 -0.22 5.39 -9.33
CA ALA A 61 -0.09 6.84 -9.31
C ALA A 61 -1.30 7.55 -9.95
N ASN A 62 -1.82 7.01 -11.05
CA ASN A 62 -3.03 7.52 -11.71
C ASN A 62 -4.28 7.33 -10.81
N MET A 63 -4.48 6.15 -10.22
CA MET A 63 -5.60 5.93 -9.29
C MET A 63 -5.55 6.88 -8.09
N VAL A 64 -4.35 7.16 -7.56
CA VAL A 64 -4.17 8.15 -6.47
C VAL A 64 -4.49 9.56 -6.96
N LYS A 65 -4.05 9.93 -8.17
CA LYS A 65 -4.37 11.23 -8.78
C LYS A 65 -5.89 11.41 -8.92
N GLU A 66 -6.61 10.43 -9.46
CA GLU A 66 -8.07 10.49 -9.62
C GLU A 66 -8.80 10.75 -8.29
N VAL A 67 -8.30 10.18 -7.19
CA VAL A 67 -8.89 10.36 -5.85
C VAL A 67 -8.53 11.71 -5.23
N VAL A 68 -7.28 12.16 -5.40
CA VAL A 68 -6.76 13.36 -4.72
C VAL A 68 -7.04 14.65 -5.50
N GLY A 69 -7.20 14.57 -6.82
CA GLY A 69 -7.60 15.65 -7.71
C GLY A 69 -6.76 15.73 -8.99
N GLU A 70 -7.38 16.16 -10.08
CA GLU A 70 -6.77 16.20 -11.42
C GLU A 70 -5.60 17.18 -11.57
N ASP A 71 -5.49 18.15 -10.66
CA ASP A 71 -4.36 19.09 -10.59
C ASP A 71 -3.09 18.48 -9.98
N VAL A 72 -3.13 17.22 -9.50
CA VAL A 72 -1.91 16.50 -9.10
C VAL A 72 -1.05 16.19 -10.33
N LYS A 73 0.19 16.65 -10.32
CA LYS A 73 1.18 16.38 -11.37
C LYS A 73 1.87 15.04 -11.13
N LEU A 74 1.95 14.20 -12.17
CA LEU A 74 2.77 12.98 -12.14
C LEU A 74 4.14 13.29 -12.77
N VAL A 75 5.22 13.09 -12.02
CA VAL A 75 6.60 13.31 -12.50
C VAL A 75 7.33 11.99 -12.53
N THR A 76 7.49 11.44 -13.74
CA THR A 76 8.23 10.19 -13.95
C THR A 76 9.73 10.45 -13.98
N THR A 77 10.48 9.73 -13.15
CA THR A 77 11.94 9.78 -13.09
C THR A 77 12.52 8.40 -13.42
N PRO A 78 13.59 8.30 -14.22
CA PRO A 78 14.27 7.03 -14.45
C PRO A 78 14.69 6.35 -13.15
N THR A 79 14.67 5.02 -13.13
CA THR A 79 15.11 4.23 -11.97
C THR A 79 16.03 3.12 -12.41
N ASN A 80 17.00 2.80 -11.58
CA ASN A 80 17.84 1.61 -11.74
C ASN A 80 17.26 0.40 -10.98
N ASP A 81 16.16 0.59 -10.25
CA ASP A 81 15.43 -0.49 -9.59
C ASP A 81 14.34 -1.05 -10.50
N ASN A 82 14.69 -2.13 -11.20
CA ASN A 82 13.79 -2.83 -12.11
C ASN A 82 13.03 -3.99 -11.46
N ARG A 83 13.08 -4.10 -10.12
CA ARG A 83 12.36 -5.18 -9.42
C ARG A 83 10.87 -5.01 -9.66
N SER A 84 10.25 -6.09 -10.11
CA SER A 84 8.83 -6.20 -10.39
C SER A 84 8.30 -7.41 -9.63
N TYR A 85 7.27 -7.21 -8.81
CA TYR A 85 6.70 -8.26 -7.98
C TYR A 85 5.30 -8.59 -8.48
N HIS A 86 4.99 -9.87 -8.52
CA HIS A 86 3.70 -10.39 -8.92
C HIS A 86 3.36 -11.58 -8.04
N ILE A 87 2.17 -11.58 -7.46
CA ILE A 87 1.68 -12.69 -6.63
C ILE A 87 0.35 -13.21 -7.18
N SER A 88 0.08 -14.49 -6.91
CA SER A 88 -1.27 -15.05 -6.96
C SER A 88 -1.73 -15.34 -5.53
N SER A 89 -2.96 -14.92 -5.24
CA SER A 89 -3.69 -15.20 -3.99
C SER A 89 -4.69 -16.37 -4.15
N ASP A 90 -4.60 -17.13 -5.25
CA ASP A 90 -5.58 -18.20 -5.54
C ASP A 90 -5.55 -19.29 -4.48
N LYS A 91 -4.39 -19.58 -3.90
CA LYS A 91 -4.26 -20.62 -2.87
C LYS A 91 -5.07 -20.30 -1.61
N ILE A 92 -4.97 -19.07 -1.10
CA ILE A 92 -5.71 -18.68 0.12
C ILE A 92 -7.20 -18.57 -0.16
N PHE A 93 -7.58 -18.18 -1.38
CA PHE A 93 -8.97 -18.19 -1.81
C PHE A 93 -9.53 -19.61 -1.89
N ASN A 94 -8.85 -20.51 -2.58
CA ASN A 94 -9.33 -21.88 -2.79
C ASN A 94 -9.39 -22.69 -1.49
N LYS A 95 -8.43 -22.50 -0.57
CA LYS A 95 -8.42 -23.23 0.71
C LYS A 95 -9.28 -22.59 1.78
N LEU A 96 -9.26 -21.26 1.90
CA LEU A 96 -9.82 -20.56 3.07
C LEU A 96 -10.92 -19.56 2.69
N GLY A 97 -11.27 -19.43 1.41
CA GLY A 97 -12.31 -18.50 0.93
C GLY A 97 -11.92 -17.02 1.00
N PHE A 98 -10.68 -16.69 1.38
CA PHE A 98 -10.25 -15.30 1.52
C PHE A 98 -9.99 -14.65 0.16
N ARG A 99 -10.54 -13.44 -0.02
CA ARG A 99 -10.24 -12.57 -1.16
C ARG A 99 -10.12 -11.13 -0.66
N ALA A 100 -9.01 -10.47 -0.97
CA ALA A 100 -8.88 -9.03 -0.78
C ALA A 100 -9.87 -8.31 -1.70
N ASN A 101 -10.70 -7.42 -1.14
CA ASN A 101 -11.80 -6.79 -1.87
C ASN A 101 -11.74 -5.26 -1.85
N ARG A 102 -10.79 -4.65 -1.13
CA ARG A 102 -10.65 -3.20 -1.04
C ARG A 102 -9.66 -2.70 -2.08
N SER A 103 -10.07 -1.69 -2.83
CA SER A 103 -9.29 -1.15 -3.96
C SER A 103 -8.22 -0.16 -3.52
N ILE A 104 -7.27 0.13 -4.42
CA ILE A 104 -6.29 1.20 -4.23
C ILE A 104 -6.95 2.57 -4.12
N LYS A 105 -8.06 2.79 -4.85
CA LYS A 105 -8.83 4.02 -4.77
C LYS A 105 -9.40 4.22 -3.36
N LEU A 106 -10.02 3.18 -2.80
CA LEU A 106 -10.52 3.21 -1.42
C LEU A 106 -9.38 3.50 -0.42
N ALA A 107 -8.23 2.84 -0.57
CA ALA A 107 -7.06 3.11 0.26
C ALA A 107 -6.60 4.58 0.20
N ALA A 108 -6.62 5.16 -1.01
CA ALA A 108 -6.27 6.56 -1.22
C ALA A 108 -7.32 7.51 -0.64
N GLU A 109 -8.61 7.16 -0.73
CA GLU A 109 -9.72 7.93 -0.16
C GLU A 109 -9.63 7.96 1.36
N ASP A 110 -9.33 6.83 1.99
CA ASP A 110 -9.21 6.74 3.45
C ASP A 110 -8.02 7.54 3.98
N LEU A 111 -6.89 7.51 3.27
CA LEU A 111 -5.75 8.39 3.56
C LEU A 111 -6.12 9.87 3.38
N LYS A 112 -6.82 10.22 2.29
CA LYS A 112 -7.28 11.59 2.03
C LYS A 112 -8.19 12.08 3.16
N LYS A 113 -9.19 11.28 3.57
CA LYS A 113 -10.07 11.59 4.71
C LYS A 113 -9.28 11.81 6.01
N ALA A 114 -8.26 10.98 6.26
CA ALA A 114 -7.41 11.13 7.45
C ALA A 114 -6.58 12.43 7.41
N PHE A 115 -6.08 12.84 6.24
CA PHE A 115 -5.41 14.12 6.07
C PHE A 115 -6.38 15.30 6.23
N ASP A 116 -7.55 15.24 5.59
CA ASP A 116 -8.62 16.25 5.68
C ASP A 116 -9.06 16.45 7.15
N SER A 117 -9.11 15.36 7.92
CA SER A 117 -9.48 15.36 9.34
C SER A 117 -8.34 15.71 10.31
N GLY A 118 -7.14 16.01 9.79
CA GLY A 118 -5.98 16.38 10.62
C GLY A 118 -5.42 15.25 11.48
N LEU A 119 -5.72 13.99 11.19
CA LEU A 119 -5.25 12.83 11.97
C LEU A 119 -3.76 12.53 11.76
N LEU A 120 -3.20 13.00 10.64
CA LEU A 120 -1.79 12.81 10.26
C LEU A 120 -1.10 14.16 10.06
N PRO A 121 -0.95 15.00 11.11
CA PRO A 121 -0.34 16.31 10.98
C PRO A 121 1.15 16.18 10.65
N ASN A 122 1.67 17.11 9.85
CA ASN A 122 3.10 17.20 9.48
C ASN A 122 3.69 15.89 8.94
N SER A 123 2.88 15.10 8.23
CA SER A 123 3.20 13.75 7.73
C SER A 123 4.41 13.66 6.77
N LEU A 124 4.89 14.80 6.26
CA LEU A 124 6.07 14.89 5.40
C LEU A 124 7.36 15.24 6.13
N THR A 125 7.30 15.68 7.39
CA THR A 125 8.46 16.26 8.08
C THR A 125 8.66 15.74 9.50
N ASP A 126 7.58 15.44 10.23
CA ASP A 126 7.63 14.94 11.60
C ASP A 126 8.34 13.58 11.66
N GLU A 127 9.40 13.51 12.47
CA GLU A 127 10.29 12.35 12.58
C GLU A 127 9.57 11.05 12.93
N LYS A 128 8.41 11.11 13.60
CA LYS A 128 7.66 9.91 14.00
C LYS A 128 7.17 9.08 12.81
N TYR A 129 7.08 9.67 11.62
CA TYR A 129 6.71 8.98 10.37
C TYR A 129 7.92 8.49 9.57
N PHE A 130 9.14 8.66 10.09
CA PHE A 130 10.38 8.25 9.43
C PHE A 130 11.21 7.37 10.35
N ASN A 131 11.19 6.06 10.13
CA ASN A 131 11.85 5.06 10.98
C ASN A 131 13.28 5.45 11.36
N ILE A 132 14.13 5.81 10.38
CA ILE A 132 15.53 6.15 10.64
C ILE A 132 15.67 7.41 11.49
N LYS A 133 14.92 8.48 11.18
CA LYS A 133 14.95 9.72 11.99
C LYS A 133 14.48 9.44 13.41
N ARG A 134 13.40 8.67 13.55
CA ARG A 134 12.85 8.29 14.85
C ARG A 134 13.84 7.46 15.67
N MET A 135 14.50 6.48 15.06
CA MET A 135 15.52 5.67 15.75
C MET A 135 16.69 6.54 16.21
N GLN A 136 17.18 7.43 15.34
CA GLN A 136 18.28 8.35 15.66
C GLN A 136 17.92 9.31 16.80
N SER A 137 16.70 9.86 16.81
CA SER A 137 16.26 10.80 17.86
C SER A 137 16.17 10.17 19.24
N ILE A 138 15.96 8.85 19.31
CA ILE A 138 15.96 8.08 20.57
C ILE A 138 17.24 7.27 20.79
N SER A 139 18.30 7.54 20.03
CA SER A 139 19.61 6.89 20.15
C SER A 139 19.59 5.36 19.99
N LEU A 140 18.63 4.82 19.23
CA LEU A 140 18.67 3.43 18.77
C LEU A 140 19.67 3.29 17.61
N ARG A 141 20.48 2.23 17.67
CA ARG A 141 21.44 1.86 16.62
C ARG A 141 20.80 0.96 15.58
#